data_AF-A0A3P7LPG8-F1
#
_entry.id   AF-A0A3P7LPG8-F1
#
_cell.length_a   1.000
_cell.length_b   1.000
_cell.length_c   1.000
_cell.angle_alpha   90.00
_cell.angle_beta   90.00
_cell.angle_gamma   90.00
#
_symmetry.space_group_name_H-M   'P 1'
#
loop_
_entity.id
_entity.type
_entity.pdbx_description
1 polymer ?
#
loop_
_entity_poly.entity_id
_entity_poly.type
_entity_poly.pdbx_seq_one_letter_code
_entity_poly.pdbx_strand_id
1 'polypeptide(L)' 'MKVPESPSLEVLTVYRPPRSDPEANANLLEEIAKLFARSDVLILGDFNAPPIEWKSTYALGPDEAFDRCLLDLTLS' A
#
# COMPACT_ATOMS: atom_id res chain seq x y z
N MET A 1 -24.59 0.08 -23.80
CA MET A 1 -23.85 1.32 -24.07
C MET A 1 -22.53 1.25 -23.33
N LYS A 2 -21.40 1.13 -24.03
CA LYS A 2 -20.08 1.40 -23.45
C LYS A 2 -19.83 2.88 -23.70
N VAL A 3 -19.74 3.68 -22.65
CA VAL A 3 -19.32 5.08 -22.79
C VAL A 3 -17.87 5.04 -23.26
N PRO A 4 -17.55 5.56 -24.47
CA PRO A 4 -16.16 5.70 -24.87
C PRO A 4 -15.51 6.64 -23.87
N GLU A 5 -14.34 6.27 -23.33
CA GLU A 5 -13.51 7.12 -22.46
C GLU A 5 -13.91 7.25 -20.98
N SER A 6 -14.68 6.31 -20.40
CA SER A 6 -14.73 6.23 -18.93
C SER A 6 -13.42 5.63 -18.39
N PRO A 7 -12.66 6.35 -17.53
CA PRO A 7 -11.48 5.78 -16.91
C PRO A 7 -11.88 4.56 -16.06
N SER A 8 -11.21 3.43 -16.30
CA SER A 8 -11.38 2.21 -15.50
C SER A 8 -10.54 2.31 -14.23
N LEU A 9 -11.10 1.92 -13.09
CA LEU A 9 -10.37 1.76 -11.84
C LEU A 9 -10.12 0.27 -11.59
N GLU A 10 -8.86 -0.11 -11.43
CA GLU A 10 -8.47 -1.44 -10.96
C GLU A 10 -8.43 -1.44 -9.42
N VAL A 11 -9.03 -2.45 -8.82
CA VAL A 11 -9.13 -2.57 -7.36
C VAL A 11 -8.39 -3.83 -6.91
N LEU A 12 -7.34 -3.64 -6.12
CA LEU A 12 -6.51 -4.70 -5.59
C LEU A 12 -6.73 -4.81 -4.08
N THR A 13 -7.11 -6.00 -3.62
CA THR A 13 -7.29 -6.29 -2.20
C THR A 13 -6.11 -7.10 -1.70
N VAL A 14 -5.38 -6.56 -0.73
CA VAL A 14 -4.20 -7.17 -0.11
C VAL A 14 -4.56 -7.70 1.27
N TYR A 15 -4.09 -8.91 1.57
CA TYR A 15 -4.06 -9.44 2.92
C TYR A 15 -2.61 -9.81 3.26
N ARG A 16 -2.02 -9.08 4.22
CA ARG A 16 -0.70 -9.42 4.77
C ARG A 16 -0.91 -10.20 6.07
N PRO A 17 -0.38 -11.43 6.21
CA PRO A 17 -0.49 -12.19 7.45
C PRO A 17 0.16 -11.45 8.64
N PRO A 18 -0.30 -11.69 9.89
CA PRO A 18 0.28 -11.06 11.09
C PRO A 18 1.72 -11.51 11.39
N ARG A 19 2.21 -12.56 10.73
CA ARG A 19 3.61 -12.99 10.87
C ARG A 19 4.49 -12.10 10.00
N SER A 20 5.36 -11.33 10.65
CA SER A 20 6.31 -10.45 9.98
C SER A 20 7.50 -11.26 9.45
N ASP A 21 7.36 -11.78 8.25
CA ASP A 21 8.52 -12.22 7.45
C ASP A 21 9.11 -10.99 6.72
N PRO A 22 10.36 -10.59 7.02
CA PRO A 22 10.96 -9.40 6.42
C PRO A 22 11.05 -9.47 4.89
N GLU A 23 11.32 -10.66 4.33
CA GLU A 23 11.43 -10.85 2.88
C GLU A 23 10.07 -10.69 2.20
N ALA A 24 9.01 -11.32 2.71
CA ALA A 24 7.65 -11.12 2.23
C ALA A 24 7.19 -9.66 2.36
N ASN A 25 7.57 -8.96 3.43
CA ASN A 25 7.25 -7.54 3.60
C ASN A 25 7.93 -6.69 2.52
N ALA A 26 9.22 -6.92 2.27
CA ALA A 26 9.97 -6.21 1.23
C ALA A 26 9.38 -6.47 -0.16
N ASN A 27 9.09 -7.73 -0.48
CA ASN A 27 8.46 -8.11 -1.75
C ASN A 27 7.09 -7.45 -1.94
N LEU A 28 6.27 -7.39 -0.89
CA LEU A 28 4.97 -6.72 -0.95
C LEU A 28 5.11 -5.22 -1.18
N LEU A 29 6.04 -4.55 -0.49
CA LEU A 29 6.30 -3.12 -0.67
C LEU A 29 6.79 -2.82 -2.09
N GLU A 30 7.63 -3.67 -2.67
CA GLU A 30 8.10 -3.52 -4.05
C GLU A 30 6.94 -3.62 -5.06
N GLU A 31 6.05 -4.60 -4.90
CA GLU A 31 4.87 -4.74 -5.76
C GLU A 31 3.91 -3.56 -5.63
N ILE A 32 3.69 -3.08 -4.40
CA ILE A 32 2.90 -1.89 -4.14
C ILE A 32 3.54 -0.66 -4.81
N ALA A 33 4.86 -0.47 -4.68
CA ALA A 33 5.57 0.64 -5.30
C ALA A 33 5.46 0.66 -6.84
N LYS A 34 5.48 -0.52 -7.49
CA LYS A 34 5.25 -0.63 -8.94
C LYS A 34 3.86 -0.15 -9.35
N LEU A 35 2.87 -0.32 -8.48
CA LEU A 35 1.49 0.08 -8.71
C LEU A 35 1.22 1.55 -8.37
N PHE A 36 1.99 2.18 -7.47
CA PHE A 36 1.85 3.60 -7.12
C PHE A 36 2.03 4.56 -8.30
N ALA A 37 2.82 4.17 -9.31
CA ALA A 37 2.99 4.97 -10.54
C ALA A 37 1.70 5.05 -11.39
N ARG A 38 0.71 4.20 -11.11
CA ARG A 38 -0.54 4.12 -11.86
C ARG A 38 -1.65 4.91 -11.15
N SER A 39 -2.25 5.86 -11.87
CA SER A 39 -3.39 6.66 -11.37
C SER A 39 -4.73 5.93 -11.42
N ASP A 40 -4.77 4.75 -12.03
CA ASP A 40 -5.98 3.94 -12.25
C ASP A 40 -6.08 2.74 -11.29
N VAL A 41 -5.31 2.72 -10.19
CA VAL A 41 -5.27 1.62 -9.23
C VAL A 41 -5.65 2.09 -7.83
N LEU A 42 -6.55 1.34 -7.18
CA LEU A 42 -6.84 1.44 -5.75
C LEU A 42 -6.35 0.17 -5.05
N ILE A 43 -5.41 0.34 -4.12
CA ILE A 43 -4.94 -0.74 -3.23
C ILE A 43 -5.62 -0.57 -1.87
N LEU A 44 -6.27 -1.62 -1.39
CA LEU A 44 -6.89 -1.66 -0.07
C LEU A 44 -6.70 -3.03 0.57
N GLY A 45 -7.06 -3.15 1.85
CA GLY A 45 -7.14 -4.43 2.53
C GLY A 45 -6.58 -4.40 3.94
N ASP A 46 -6.30 -5.57 4.48
CA ASP A 46 -5.76 -5.73 5.83
C ASP A 46 -4.26 -6.04 5.75
N PHE A 47 -3.46 -5.03 6.10
CA PHE A 47 -2.02 -5.15 6.13
C PHE A 47 -1.48 -5.75 7.43
N ASN A 48 -2.32 -6.02 8.44
CA ASN A 48 -1.92 -6.42 9.78
C ASN A 48 -0.71 -5.62 10.30
N ALA A 49 -0.71 -4.32 10.02
CA ALA A 49 0.34 -3.39 10.42
C ALA A 49 -0.13 -2.56 11.62
N PRO A 50 0.79 -2.02 12.43
CA PRO A 50 0.44 -1.00 13.40
C PRO A 50 -0.38 0.14 12.75
N PRO A 51 -1.27 0.80 13.51
CA PRO A 51 -2.06 1.91 12.99
C PRO A 51 -1.18 3.01 12.39
N ILE A 52 -1.49 3.41 11.15
CA ILE A 52 -0.89 4.58 10.48
C ILE A 52 -1.84 5.76 10.68
N GLU A 53 -1.32 6.84 11.26
CA GLU A 53 -2.01 8.11 11.38
C GLU A 53 -1.81 8.94 10.11
N TRP A 54 -2.65 8.67 9.11
CA TRP A 54 -2.58 9.28 7.78
C TRP A 54 -2.65 10.81 7.78
N LYS A 55 -3.41 11.41 8.72
CA LYS A 55 -3.56 12.88 8.80
C LYS A 55 -2.27 13.59 9.18
N SER A 56 -1.50 12.99 10.08
CA SER A 56 -0.24 13.54 10.58
C SER A 56 0.97 12.90 9.92
N THR A 57 0.77 12.08 8.88
CA THR A 57 1.83 11.33 8.20
C THR A 57 2.75 10.64 9.21
N TYR A 58 2.15 9.94 10.17
CA TYR A 58 2.85 9.30 11.28
C TYR A 58 2.57 7.81 11.30
N ALA A 59 3.62 7.01 11.48
CA ALA A 59 3.57 5.56 11.63
C ALA A 59 4.38 5.18 12.87
N LEU A 60 3.95 4.13 13.57
CA LEU A 60 4.53 3.74 14.85
C LEU A 60 5.60 2.68 14.63
N GLY A 61 6.87 3.06 14.65
CA GLY A 61 7.95 2.09 14.55
C GLY A 61 9.29 2.70 14.14
N PRO A 62 10.33 1.87 14.04
CA PRO A 62 11.58 2.26 13.39
C PRO A 62 11.38 2.51 11.88
N ASP A 63 12.34 3.15 11.23
CA ASP A 63 12.26 3.52 9.82
C ASP A 63 12.14 2.30 8.88
N GLU A 64 12.65 1.15 9.30
CA GLU A 64 12.55 -0.12 8.54
C GLU A 64 11.23 -0.87 8.77
N ALA A 65 10.32 -0.33 9.58
CA ALA A 65 9.02 -0.95 9.83
C ALA A 65 8.12 -0.87 8.59
N PHE A 66 7.35 -1.94 8.35
CA PHE A 66 6.47 -2.03 7.18
C PHE A 66 5.50 -0.86 7.07
N ASP A 67 4.90 -0.42 8.17
CA ASP A 67 3.96 0.72 8.21
C ASP A 67 4.64 2.05 7.90
N ARG A 68 5.90 2.22 8.31
CA ARG A 68 6.68 3.41 7.97
C ARG A 68 7.04 3.44 6.50
N CYS A 69 7.56 2.33 5.97
CA CYS A 69 7.85 2.21 4.54
C CYS A 69 6.59 2.36 3.67
N LEU A 70 5.46 1.78 4.09
CA LEU A 70 4.19 1.91 3.39
C LEU A 70 3.70 3.37 3.36
N LEU A 71 3.82 4.08 4.49
CA LEU A 71 3.50 5.50 4.56
C LEU A 71 4.42 6.32 3.64
N ASP A 72 5.73 6.06 3.65
CA ASP A 72 6.69 6.80 2.82
C ASP A 72 6.41 6.62 1.32
N LEU A 73 5.99 5.43 0.88
CA LEU A 73 5.52 5.18 -0.50
C LEU A 73 4.30 6.04 -0.89
N THR A 74 3.48 6.44 0.08
CA THR A 74 2.28 7.26 -0.19
C THR A 74 2.59 8.77 -0.25
N LEU A 75 3.78 9.17 0.20
CA LEU A 75 4.21 10.57 0.30
C LEU A 75 5.23 10.96 -0.78
N SER A 76 5.80 9.97 -1.48
CA SER A 76 6.73 10.14 -2.62
C SER A 76 6.00 10.43 -3.92
#